data_AF-A0A4Y2B847-F1
#
_entry.id   AF-A0A4Y2B847-F1
#
_cell.length_a   1.000
_cell.length_b   1.000
_cell.length_c   1.000
_cell.angle_alpha   90.00
_cell.angle_beta   90.00
_cell.angle_gamma   90.00
#
_symmetry.space_group_name_H-M   'P 1'
#
loop_
_entity.id
_entity.type
_entity.pdbx_description
1 polymer ?
#
loop_
_entity_poly.entity_id
_entity_poly.type
_entity_poly.pdbx_seq_one_letter_code
_entity_poly.pdbx_strand_id
1 'polypeptide(L)'
;MDKKASNKDIGTLKYTDLLPLGKKDSEEVTRAFLQRVFDILWDFISKTNDRSSKILDFHQPSQLKEVLDLDIPDDPLNLDQLLVDCKDTLKYQVKTGMELLKICLVE
;
A
#
# COMPACT_ATOMS: atom_id res chain seq x y z
N MET A 1 -22.76 14.37 -5.56
CA MET A 1 -22.29 15.14 -4.38
C MET A 1 -20.85 14.73 -4.13
N ASP A 2 -19.94 15.34 -4.86
CA ASP A 2 -18.51 15.09 -4.76
C ASP A 2 -18.01 15.73 -3.47
N LYS A 3 -17.90 14.92 -2.41
CA LYS A 3 -17.17 15.32 -1.21
C LYS A 3 -15.70 15.38 -1.61
N LYS A 4 -15.27 16.58 -2.00
CA LYS A 4 -13.87 17.00 -2.11
C LYS A 4 -13.14 16.47 -0.87
N ALA A 5 -12.33 15.43 -1.06
CA ALA A 5 -11.53 14.85 -0.01
C ALA A 5 -10.80 16.01 0.69
N SER A 6 -11.04 16.16 1.99
CA SER A 6 -10.29 17.10 2.80
C SER A 6 -8.83 16.71 2.61
N ASN A 7 -8.07 17.57 1.93
CA ASN A 7 -6.62 17.42 1.82
C ASN A 7 -5.99 17.82 3.17
N LYS A 8 -6.47 17.21 4.25
CA LYS A 8 -5.79 17.17 5.54
C LYS A 8 -4.53 16.37 5.28
N ASP A 9 -3.39 16.90 5.73
CA ASP A 9 -2.10 16.26 5.58
C ASP A 9 -1.96 15.08 6.56
N ILE A 10 -2.80 14.05 6.34
CA ILE A 10 -2.90 12.85 7.19
C ILE A 10 -1.59 12.06 7.21
N GLY A 11 -0.72 12.31 6.23
CA GLY A 11 0.56 11.65 6.08
C GLY A 11 1.51 11.87 7.24
N THR A 12 1.42 13.05 7.88
CA THR A 12 2.24 13.43 9.04
C THR A 12 1.75 12.85 10.37
N LEU A 13 0.55 12.24 10.40
CA LEU A 13 -0.04 11.66 11.59
C LEU A 13 0.57 10.29 11.90
N LYS A 14 0.24 9.75 13.08
CA LYS A 14 0.70 8.42 13.53
C LYS A 14 -0.48 7.49 13.81
N TYR A 15 -0.17 6.22 14.12
CA TYR A 15 -1.18 5.23 14.49
C TYR A 15 -2.05 5.66 15.68
N THR A 16 -1.53 6.52 16.57
CA THR A 16 -2.25 7.08 17.72
C THR A 16 -3.38 8.04 17.33
N ASP A 17 -3.38 8.56 16.10
CA ASP A 17 -4.42 9.47 15.59
C ASP A 17 -5.59 8.71 14.92
N LEU A 18 -5.40 7.40 14.70
CA LEU A 18 -6.41 6.50 14.14
C LEU A 18 -7.34 5.94 15.23
N LEU A 19 -8.51 5.46 14.82
CA LEU A 19 -9.41 4.73 15.71
C LEU A 19 -8.76 3.43 16.22
N PRO A 20 -8.99 3.03 17.48
CA PRO A 20 -9.79 3.69 18.51
C PRO A 20 -9.02 4.69 19.39
N LEU A 21 -7.73 4.91 19.13
CA LEU A 21 -6.82 5.66 20.01
C LEU A 21 -6.98 7.18 19.88
N GLY A 22 -7.26 7.65 18.66
CA GLY A 22 -7.38 9.07 18.34
C GLY A 22 -8.60 9.71 19.00
N LYS A 23 -8.43 10.93 19.50
CA LYS A 23 -9.47 11.65 20.25
C LYS A 23 -10.50 12.31 19.32
N LYS A 24 -10.16 13.46 18.74
CA LYS A 24 -11.05 14.29 17.93
C LYS A 24 -10.74 14.06 16.45
N ASP A 25 -11.77 13.99 15.62
CA ASP A 25 -11.69 13.74 14.16
C ASP A 25 -11.06 12.39 13.75
N SER A 26 -10.80 11.48 14.70
CA SER A 26 -10.13 10.19 14.43
C SER A 26 -10.91 9.31 13.46
N GLU A 27 -12.23 9.40 13.43
CA GLU A 27 -13.06 8.73 12.41
C GLU A 27 -12.79 9.27 11.00
N GLU A 28 -12.72 10.59 10.82
CA GLU A 28 -12.44 11.22 9.53
C GLU A 28 -11.02 10.87 9.06
N VAL A 29 -10.04 10.95 9.98
CA VAL A 29 -8.64 10.58 9.69
C VAL A 29 -8.53 9.12 9.30
N THR A 30 -9.16 8.21 10.05
CA THR A 30 -9.14 6.77 9.76
C THR A 30 -9.76 6.49 8.40
N ARG A 31 -10.91 7.10 8.10
CA ARG A 31 -11.56 6.96 6.79
C ARG A 31 -10.66 7.47 5.65
N ALA A 32 -10.03 8.63 5.83
CA ALA A 32 -9.15 9.21 4.83
C ALA A 32 -7.90 8.35 4.60
N PHE A 33 -7.29 7.81 5.66
CA PHE A 33 -6.16 6.89 5.57
C PHE A 33 -6.54 5.61 4.83
N LEU A 34 -7.65 4.97 5.20
CA LEU A 34 -8.14 3.76 4.53
C LEU A 34 -8.49 4.00 3.05
N GLN A 35 -8.98 5.20 2.70
CA GLN A 35 -9.21 5.57 1.31
C GLN A 35 -7.89 5.58 0.53
N ARG A 36 -6.79 6.12 1.10
CA ARG A 36 -5.47 6.09 0.44
C ARG A 36 -4.94 4.67 0.27
N VAL A 37 -5.14 3.79 1.26
CA VAL A 37 -4.81 2.36 1.14
C VAL A 37 -5.62 1.72 0.02
N PHE A 38 -6.93 2.01 -0.05
CA PHE A 38 -7.79 1.52 -1.12
C PHE A 38 -7.32 1.99 -2.51
N ASP A 39 -6.92 3.25 -2.66
CA ASP A 39 -6.43 3.79 -3.93
C ASP A 39 -5.15 3.05 -4.39
N ILE A 40 -4.24 2.71 -3.46
CA ILE A 40 -3.05 1.88 -3.73
C ILE A 40 -3.45 0.48 -4.20
N LEU A 41 -4.38 -0.17 -3.50
CA LEU A 41 -4.87 -1.49 -3.87
C LEU A 41 -5.59 -1.49 -5.23
N TRP A 42 -6.38 -0.45 -5.50
CA TRP A 42 -7.10 -0.28 -6.75
C TRP A 42 -6.13 -0.12 -7.93
N ASP A 43 -5.09 0.70 -7.79
CA ASP A 43 -4.03 0.84 -8.79
C ASP A 43 -3.32 -0.50 -9.06
N PHE A 44 -3.03 -1.26 -8.00
CA PHE A 44 -2.44 -2.59 -8.13
C PHE A 44 -3.36 -3.59 -8.86
N ILE A 45 -4.65 -3.63 -8.53
CA ILE A 45 -5.64 -4.50 -9.18
C ILE A 45 -5.77 -4.14 -10.65
N SER A 46 -5.88 -2.84 -10.96
CA SER A 46 -5.97 -2.34 -12.34
C SER A 46 -4.75 -2.80 -13.16
N LYS A 47 -3.55 -2.59 -12.64
CA LYS A 47 -2.29 -3.03 -13.29
C LYS A 47 -2.15 -4.53 -13.41
N THR A 48 -2.66 -5.29 -12.45
CA THR A 48 -2.63 -6.77 -12.49
C THR A 48 -3.52 -7.33 -13.60
N ASN A 49 -4.57 -6.60 -14.00
CA ASN A 49 -5.41 -6.98 -15.12
C ASN A 49 -4.88 -6.49 -16.49
N ASP A 50 -3.82 -5.69 -16.50
CA ASP A 50 -3.13 -5.29 -17.73
C ASP A 50 -2.12 -6.37 -18.16
N ARG A 51 -2.40 -6.98 -19.31
CA ARG A 51 -1.58 -8.03 -19.93
C ARG A 51 -0.18 -7.55 -20.36
N SER A 52 0.01 -6.24 -20.52
CA SER A 52 1.33 -5.67 -20.83
C SER A 52 2.24 -5.54 -19.62
N SER A 53 1.68 -5.68 -18.40
CA SER A 53 2.45 -5.53 -17.18
C SER A 53 3.31 -6.77 -16.89
N LYS A 54 4.47 -6.58 -16.27
CA LYS A 54 5.31 -7.71 -15.82
C LYS A 54 4.60 -8.48 -14.69
N ILE A 55 4.69 -9.81 -14.72
CA ILE A 55 4.22 -10.71 -13.64
C ILE A 55 5.00 -10.48 -12.35
N LEU A 56 6.31 -10.31 -12.47
CA LEU A 56 7.25 -10.06 -11.39
C LEU A 56 8.40 -9.21 -11.94
N ASP A 57 8.81 -8.20 -11.19
CA ASP A 57 10.09 -7.53 -11.43
C ASP A 57 11.12 -8.15 -10.49
N PHE A 58 11.84 -9.16 -10.99
CA PHE A 58 12.69 -10.01 -10.16
C PHE A 58 13.92 -9.25 -9.66
N HIS A 59 14.17 -9.37 -8.35
CA HIS A 59 15.33 -8.81 -7.65
C HIS A 59 15.93 -9.88 -6.75
N GLN A 60 17.26 -9.88 -6.60
CA GLN A 60 17.93 -10.74 -5.64
C GLN A 60 17.60 -10.32 -4.20
N PRO A 61 17.66 -11.24 -3.21
CA PRO A 61 17.34 -10.92 -1.82
C PRO A 61 18.11 -9.72 -1.25
N SER A 62 19.39 -9.56 -1.60
CA SER A 62 20.20 -8.41 -1.17
C SER A 62 19.68 -7.09 -1.74
N GLN A 63 19.27 -7.07 -3.00
CA GLN A 63 18.70 -5.88 -3.65
C GLN A 63 17.34 -5.51 -3.04
N LEU A 64 16.50 -6.51 -2.73
CA LEU A 64 15.22 -6.26 -2.06
C LEU A 64 15.41 -5.71 -0.65
N LYS A 65 16.41 -6.18 0.09
CA LYS A 65 16.69 -5.67 1.45
C LYS A 65 17.16 -4.21 1.45
N GLU A 66 17.76 -3.73 0.36
CA GLU A 66 18.15 -2.32 0.22
C GLU A 66 16.95 -1.41 -0.15
N VAL A 67 15.93 -1.99 -0.77
CA VAL A 67 14.78 -1.25 -1.33
C VAL A 67 13.56 -1.32 -0.43
N LEU A 68 13.34 -2.44 0.24
CA LEU A 68 12.32 -2.63 1.27
C LEU A 68 13.01 -2.43 2.62
N ASP A 69 12.67 -1.35 3.31
CA ASP A 69 13.06 -1.19 4.71
C ASP A 69 12.23 -2.17 5.55
N LEU A 70 12.87 -3.29 5.92
CA LEU A 70 12.25 -4.36 6.69
C LEU A 70 12.63 -4.29 8.18
N ASP A 71 13.43 -3.30 8.58
CA ASP A 71 13.81 -3.12 9.97
C ASP A 71 12.62 -2.56 10.76
N ILE A 72 12.45 -3.04 11.99
CA ILE A 72 11.35 -2.61 12.87
C ILE A 72 11.92 -1.57 13.84
N PRO A 73 11.60 -0.27 13.67
CA PRO A 73 12.11 0.77 14.56
C PRO A 73 11.42 0.71 15.93
N ASP A 74 12.10 1.21 16.96
CA ASP A 74 11.54 1.37 18.31
C ASP A 74 10.43 2.44 18.34
N ASP A 75 10.61 3.50 17.54
CA ASP A 75 9.66 4.61 17.44
C ASP A 75 8.66 4.41 16.29
N PRO A 76 7.38 4.78 16.49
CA PRO A 76 6.38 4.70 15.44
C PRO A 76 6.64 5.71 14.32
N LEU A 77 6.56 5.21 13.09
CA LEU A 77 6.63 5.99 11.86
C LEU A 77 5.29 6.68 11.55
N ASN A 78 5.34 7.66 10.66
CA ASN A 78 4.15 8.39 10.22
C ASN A 78 3.33 7.55 9.22
N LEU A 79 2.05 7.88 9.07
CA LEU A 79 1.13 7.15 8.19
C LEU A 79 1.56 7.19 6.71
N ASP A 80 2.24 8.25 6.26
CA ASP A 80 2.78 8.31 4.90
C ASP A 80 3.82 7.21 4.63
N GLN A 81 4.66 6.91 5.61
CA GLN A 81 5.65 5.86 5.45
C GLN A 81 4.96 4.51 5.27
N LEU A 82 3.93 4.23 6.07
CA LEU A 82 3.12 3.01 5.92
C LEU A 82 2.45 2.92 4.53
N LEU A 83 2.01 4.04 3.95
CA LEU A 83 1.45 4.07 2.59
C LEU A 83 2.53 3.79 1.53
N VAL A 84 3.75 4.30 1.72
CA VAL A 84 4.91 3.98 0.87
C VAL A 84 5.23 2.49 0.96
N ASP A 85 5.31 1.95 2.17
CA ASP A 85 5.62 0.53 2.42
C ASP A 85 4.57 -0.38 1.78
N CYS A 86 3.28 -0.02 1.86
CA CYS A 86 2.20 -0.72 1.15
C CYS A 86 2.46 -0.76 -0.36
N LYS A 87 2.80 0.39 -0.94
CA LYS A 87 3.02 0.52 -2.39
C LYS A 87 4.23 -0.29 -2.85
N ASP A 88 5.34 -0.22 -2.11
CA ASP A 88 6.57 -0.93 -2.48
C ASP A 88 6.42 -2.44 -2.30
N THR A 89 5.73 -2.88 -1.25
CA THR A 89 5.38 -4.30 -1.06
C THR A 89 4.60 -4.83 -2.27
N LEU A 90 3.58 -4.10 -2.74
CA LEU A 90 2.78 -4.50 -3.89
C LEU A 90 3.55 -4.41 -5.23
N LYS A 91 4.57 -3.57 -5.31
CA LYS A 91 5.40 -3.40 -6.52
C LYS A 91 6.32 -4.59 -6.75
N TYR A 92 6.90 -5.14 -5.68
CA TYR A 92 7.91 -6.21 -5.77
C TYR A 92 7.34 -7.61 -5.53
N GLN A 93 6.06 -7.76 -5.15
CA GLN A 93 5.42 -9.08 -5.06
C GLN A 93 5.16 -9.72 -6.44
N VAL A 94 4.93 -11.03 -6.42
CA VAL A 94 4.44 -11.79 -7.59
C VAL A 94 2.96 -11.48 -7.82
N LYS A 95 2.59 -11.08 -9.04
CA LYS A 95 1.19 -10.86 -9.42
C LYS A 95 0.45 -12.16 -9.73
N THR A 96 0.05 -12.88 -8.68
CA THR A 96 -0.61 -14.19 -8.79
C THR A 96 -1.98 -14.17 -9.51
N GLY A 97 -2.64 -13.01 -9.55
CA GLY A 97 -3.92 -12.82 -10.23
C GLY A 97 -3.85 -12.74 -11.75
N MET A 98 -2.66 -12.57 -12.34
CA MET A 98 -2.47 -12.44 -13.78
C MET A 98 -2.88 -13.71 -14.53
N GLU A 99 -3.62 -13.53 -15.61
CA GLU A 99 -4.16 -14.63 -16.43
C GLU A 99 -3.07 -15.58 -16.95
N LEU A 100 -1.89 -15.06 -17.29
CA LEU A 100 -0.75 -15.87 -17.74
C LEU A 100 -0.19 -16.80 -16.66
N LEU A 101 -0.16 -16.37 -15.39
CA LEU A 101 0.29 -17.25 -14.29
C LEU A 101 -0.78 -18.31 -13.96
N LYS A 102 -2.06 -17.99 -14.15
CA LYS A 102 -3.15 -18.95 -13.99
C LYS A 102 -3.06 -20.11 -15.00
N ILE A 103 -2.61 -19.85 -16.22
CA ILE A 103 -2.38 -20.92 -17.21
C ILE A 103 -1.28 -21.87 -16.70
N CYS A 104 -0.17 -21.35 -16.15
CA CYS A 104 0.92 -22.18 -15.64
C CYS A 104 0.61 -22.93 -14.33
N LEU A 105 -0.45 -22.58 -13.60
CA LEU A 105 -0.85 -23.24 -12.34
C LEU A 105 -2.02 -24.22 -12.49
N VAL A 106 -2.57 -24.37 -13.69
CA VAL A 106 -3.71 -25.26 -14.00
C VAL A 106 -3.27 -26.45 -14.87
N GLU A 107 -1.96 -26.62 -15.11
CA GLU A 107 -1.39 -27.85 -15.69
C GLU A 107 -0.89 -28.83 -14.63
#